data_AF-A0A1V6JCG8-F1
#
_entry.id   AF-A0A1V6JCG8-F1
#
_cell.length_a   1.000
_cell.length_b   1.000
_cell.length_c   1.000
_cell.angle_alpha   90.00
_cell.angle_beta   90.00
_cell.angle_gamma   90.00
#
_symmetry.space_group_name_H-M   'P 1'
#
loop_
_entity.id
_entity.type
_entity.pdbx_description
1 polymer ?
#
loop_
_entity_poly.entity_id
_entity_poly.type
_entity_poly.pdbx_seq_one_letter_code
_entity_poly.pdbx_strand_id
1 'polypeptide(L)' 'MIPLPLPDWLAVIFVSHLALIFLITLYYSVRRYRHVPRHRVAPFVFRCTGCGHVYLDHRNIPMAECEKCGTMNESTRSF' A
#
# COMPACT_ATOMS: atom_id res chain seq x y z
N MET A 1 -32.28 -32.20 -19.20
CA MET A 1 -32.54 -31.02 -18.36
C MET A 1 -32.94 -31.57 -17.00
N ILE A 2 -32.17 -31.30 -15.95
CA ILE A 2 -32.49 -31.80 -14.60
C ILE A 2 -33.70 -30.97 -14.12
N PRO A 3 -34.87 -31.59 -13.84
CA PRO A 3 -36.04 -30.85 -13.40
C PRO A 3 -35.85 -30.48 -11.93
N LEU A 4 -35.19 -29.34 -11.71
CA LEU A 4 -35.09 -28.73 -10.39
C LEU A 4 -36.36 -27.92 -10.11
N PRO A 5 -36.98 -28.06 -8.93
CA PRO A 5 -38.09 -27.22 -8.51
C PRO A 5 -37.64 -25.74 -8.42
N LEU A 6 -38.59 -24.81 -8.58
CA LEU A 6 -38.36 -23.35 -8.48
C LEU A 6 -37.45 -22.90 -7.31
N PRO A 7 -37.62 -23.38 -6.06
CA PRO A 7 -36.73 -23.01 -4.96
C PRO A 7 -35.27 -23.42 -5.17
N ASP A 8 -35.02 -24.55 -5.82
CA ASP A 8 -33.66 -25.04 -6.06
C ASP A 8 -32.94 -24.19 -7.12
N TRP A 9 -33.68 -23.71 -8.13
CA TRP A 9 -33.14 -22.73 -9.09
C TRP A 9 -32.73 -21.43 -8.42
N LEU A 10 -33.56 -20.92 -7.50
CA LEU A 10 -33.23 -19.72 -6.73
C LEU A 10 -32.00 -19.94 -5.86
N ALA A 11 -31.89 -21.09 -5.21
CA ALA A 11 -30.72 -21.45 -4.41
C ALA A 11 -29.44 -21.51 -5.26
N VAL A 12 -29.49 -22.14 -6.43
CA VAL A 12 -28.34 -22.22 -7.36
C VAL A 12 -27.91 -20.83 -7.84
N ILE A 13 -28.87 -19.97 -8.22
CA ILE A 13 -28.58 -18.60 -8.65
C ILE A 13 -27.96 -17.81 -7.48
N PHE A 14 -28.50 -17.93 -6.29
CA PHE A 14 -27.99 -17.23 -5.12
C PHE A 14 -26.56 -17.68 -4.74
N VAL A 15 -26.33 -18.99 -4.66
CA VAL A 15 -25.02 -19.57 -4.33
C VAL A 15 -23.99 -19.23 -5.41
N SER A 16 -24.37 -19.28 -6.69
CA SER A 16 -23.46 -18.90 -7.79
C SER A 16 -23.07 -17.42 -7.73
N HIS A 17 -23.99 -16.51 -7.39
CA HIS A 17 -23.68 -15.10 -7.20
C HIS A 17 -22.75 -14.87 -6.01
N LEU A 18 -23.00 -15.54 -4.88
CA LEU A 18 -22.11 -15.46 -3.72
C LEU A 18 -20.70 -15.97 -4.05
N ALA A 19 -20.60 -17.10 -4.76
CA ALA A 19 -19.32 -17.65 -5.21
C ALA A 19 -18.58 -16.69 -6.15
N LEU A 20 -19.30 -16.06 -7.09
CA LEU A 20 -18.72 -15.07 -8.00
C LEU A 20 -18.17 -13.85 -7.24
N ILE A 21 -18.96 -13.28 -6.33
CA ILE A 21 -18.52 -12.14 -5.50
C ILE A 21 -17.31 -12.54 -4.67
N PHE A 22 -17.34 -13.70 -4.03
CA PHE A 22 -16.22 -14.21 -3.25
C PHE A 22 -14.94 -14.35 -4.08
N LEU A 23 -15.03 -14.94 -5.28
CA LEU A 23 -13.89 -15.09 -6.19
C LEU A 23 -13.34 -13.72 -6.65
N ILE A 24 -14.22 -12.75 -6.94
CA ILE A 24 -13.83 -11.39 -7.30
C ILE A 24 -13.08 -10.73 -6.14
N THR A 25 -13.63 -10.80 -4.93
CA THR A 25 -12.97 -10.25 -3.73
C THR A 25 -11.63 -10.92 -3.46
N LEU A 26 -11.56 -12.24 -3.60
CA LEU A 26 -10.31 -12.99 -3.45
C LEU A 26 -9.29 -12.56 -4.50
N TYR A 27 -9.70 -12.45 -5.77
CA TYR A 27 -8.81 -12.00 -6.84
C TYR A 27 -8.26 -10.60 -6.58
N TYR A 28 -9.11 -9.63 -6.23
CA TYR A 28 -8.67 -8.26 -5.96
C TYR A 28 -7.85 -8.13 -4.68
N SER A 29 -8.14 -8.92 -3.64
CA SER A 29 -7.33 -8.92 -2.41
C SER A 29 -5.93 -9.49 -2.65
N VAL A 30 -5.81 -10.62 -3.37
CA VAL A 30 -4.51 -11.19 -3.77
C VAL A 30 -3.77 -10.26 -4.71
N ARG A 31 -4.46 -9.66 -5.70
CA ARG A 31 -3.89 -8.68 -6.60
C ARG A 31 -3.39 -7.45 -5.84
N ARG A 32 -4.17 -6.91 -4.90
CA ARG A 32 -3.76 -5.81 -4.02
C ARG A 32 -2.51 -6.20 -3.23
N TYR A 33 -2.49 -7.37 -2.60
CA TYR A 33 -1.32 -7.83 -1.85
C TYR A 33 -0.07 -7.94 -2.73
N ARG A 34 -0.20 -8.40 -3.98
CA ARG A 34 0.93 -8.47 -4.94
C ARG A 34 1.38 -7.10 -5.45
N HIS A 35 0.46 -6.14 -5.62
CA HIS A 35 0.75 -4.81 -6.17
C HIS A 35 1.02 -3.74 -5.12
N VAL A 36 0.80 -4.01 -3.82
CA VAL A 36 1.33 -3.15 -2.77
C VAL A 36 2.86 -3.29 -2.86
N PRO A 37 3.60 -2.24 -3.25
CA PRO A 37 5.05 -2.31 -3.21
C PRO A 37 5.43 -2.66 -1.76
N ARG A 38 6.10 -3.81 -1.56
CA ARG A 38 6.66 -4.23 -0.25
C ARG A 38 7.21 -2.99 0.39
N HIS A 39 6.59 -2.54 1.48
CA HIS A 39 6.80 -1.24 2.13
C HIS A 39 8.11 -0.59 1.69
N ARG A 40 8.07 0.29 0.68
CA ARG A 40 9.15 1.27 0.57
C ARG A 40 9.00 2.05 1.86
N VAL A 41 10.01 1.93 2.73
CA VAL A 41 10.11 2.68 3.98
C VAL A 41 9.71 4.11 3.63
N ALA A 42 8.69 4.64 4.30
CA ALA A 42 8.23 5.99 4.02
C ALA A 42 9.46 6.92 4.07
N PRO A 43 9.69 7.74 3.01
CA PRO A 43 10.89 8.56 2.98
C PRO A 43 10.88 9.48 4.21
N PHE A 44 12.03 9.57 4.87
CA PHE A 44 12.23 10.49 5.96
C PHE A 44 12.32 11.90 5.37
N VAL A 45 11.52 12.80 5.93
CA VAL A 45 11.56 14.22 5.58
C VAL A 45 12.62 14.87 6.46
N PHE A 46 13.59 15.53 5.85
CA PHE A 46 14.62 16.28 6.56
C PHE A 46 14.47 17.77 6.24
N ARG A 47 14.74 18.61 7.24
CA ARG A 47 14.87 20.06 7.07
C ARG A 47 16.28 20.46 7.47
N CYS A 48 17.02 21.05 6.53
CA CYS A 48 18.38 21.48 6.80
C CYS A 48 18.44 22.64 7.80
N THR A 49 19.31 22.52 8.82
CA THR A 49 19.52 23.57 9.83
C THR A 49 20.31 24.76 9.31
N GLY A 50 21.19 24.56 8.32
CA GLY A 50 21.99 25.62 7.70
C GLY A 50 21.21 26.46 6.68
N CYS A 51 20.61 25.81 5.68
CA CYS A 51 19.97 26.50 4.54
C CYS A 51 18.43 26.44 4.51
N GLY A 52 17.80 25.68 5.40
CA GLY A 52 16.34 25.52 5.45
C GLY A 52 15.73 24.67 4.34
N HIS A 53 16.52 24.07 3.45
CA HIS A 53 16.03 23.19 2.39
C HIS A 53 15.38 21.91 2.96
N VAL A 54 14.20 21.57 2.44
CA VAL A 54 13.46 20.36 2.80
C VAL A 54 13.67 19.32 1.71
N TYR A 55 14.15 18.14 2.09
CA TYR A 55 14.47 17.04 1.18
C TYR A 55 14.00 15.70 1.75
N LEU A 56 13.90 14.71 0.87
CA LEU A 56 13.44 13.36 1.18
C LEU A 56 14.61 12.39 1.04
N ASP A 57 14.92 11.65 2.11
CA ASP A 57 15.90 10.55 2.05
C ASP A 57 15.22 9.23 2.44
N HIS A 58 15.55 8.18 1.71
CA HIS A 58 15.04 6.82 1.93
C HIS A 58 15.99 6.00 2.81
N ARG A 59 17.19 6.53 3.09
CA ARG A 59 18.20 5.90 3.93
C ARG A 59 17.86 6.16 5.39
N ASN A 60 17.80 5.09 6.18
CA ASN A 60 17.68 5.18 7.64
C ASN A 60 19.07 5.40 8.26
N ILE A 61 19.65 6.57 8.04
CA ILE A 61 20.98 6.96 8.53
C ILE A 61 20.85 8.08 9.58
N PRO A 62 21.71 8.07 10.61
CA PRO A 62 21.61 9.03 11.72
C PRO A 62 21.88 10.48 11.29
N MET A 63 22.69 10.67 10.24
CA MET A 63 23.00 11.97 9.66
C MET A 63 22.92 11.88 8.13
N ALA A 64 22.31 12.90 7.52
CA ALA A 64 22.19 13.04 6.08
C ALA A 64 22.73 14.41 5.63
N GLU A 65 23.54 14.40 4.58
CA GLU A 65 24.08 15.61 3.96
C GLU A 65 23.01 16.32 3.12
N CYS A 66 22.93 17.65 3.25
CA CYS A 66 22.04 18.45 2.43
C CYS A 66 22.59 18.63 1.00
N GLU A 67 21.82 18.22 -0.02
CA GLU A 67 22.17 18.35 -1.44
C GLU A 67 22.45 19.79 -1.89
N LYS A 68 21.97 20.79 -1.14
CA LYS A 68 22.10 22.21 -1.51
C LYS A 68 23.31 22.90 -0.89
N CYS A 69 23.67 22.57 0.35
CA CYS A 69 24.67 23.32 1.12
C CYS A 69 25.74 22.45 1.78
N GLY A 70 25.66 21.12 1.68
CA GLY A 70 26.63 20.20 2.26
C GLY A 70 26.58 20.10 3.79
N THR A 71 25.64 20.78 4.46
CA THR A 71 25.49 20.65 5.92
C THR A 71 24.98 19.25 6.27
N MET A 72 25.66 18.61 7.23
CA MET A 72 25.24 17.34 7.83
C MET A 72 24.10 17.60 8.81
N ASN A 73 22.90 17.12 8.49
CA ASN A 73 21.74 17.25 9.36
C ASN A 73 21.48 15.93 10.08
N GLU A 74 21.19 16.01 11.37
CA GLU A 74 20.76 14.86 12.15
C GLU A 74 19.33 14.43 11.79
N SER A 75 19.11 13.12 11.85
CA SER A 75 17.78 12.50 11.71
C SER A 75 16.92 12.66 12.97
N THR A 76 16.99 13.83 13.62
CA THR A 76 15.97 14.17 14.61
C THR A 76 14.66 14.27 13.87
N ARG A 77 13.68 13.42 14.23
CA ARG A 77 12.31 13.45 13.72
C ARG A 77 11.84 14.91 13.66
N SER A 78 11.84 15.49 12.48
CA SER A 78 11.23 16.80 12.29
C SER A 78 9.73 16.56 12.29
N PHE A 79 9.12 17.05 13.37
CA PHE A 79 7.76 16.86 13.91
C PHE A 79 7.66 15.78 14.99
#